data_AF-A0A398BGU7-F1
#
_entry.id   AF-A0A398BGU7-F1
#
_cell.length_a   1.000
_cell.length_b   1.000
_cell.length_c   1.000
_cell.angle_alpha   90.00
_cell.angle_beta   90.00
_cell.angle_gamma   90.00
#
_symmetry.space_group_name_H-M   'P 1'
#
loop_
_entity.id
_entity.type
_entity.pdbx_description
1 polymer ?
#
loop_
_entity_poly.entity_id
_entity_poly.type
_entity_poly.pdbx_seq_one_letter_code
_entity_poly.pdbx_strand_id
1 'polypeptide(L)' 'MAEFKSQYKELGFYVDGEFKKFNDGRYATEDEATIEVLSNISDAQRVAEAKAEPKAEETPKPKPKAPAKKTSGK' A
#
# COMPACT_ATOMS: atom_id res chain seq x y z
N MET A 1 -6.57 -15.81 12.00
CA MET A 1 -6.20 -14.40 11.73
C MET A 1 -5.45 -14.23 10.41
N ALA A 2 -5.92 -13.32 9.55
CA ALA A 2 -5.26 -12.90 8.32
C ALA A 2 -5.01 -11.38 8.34
N GLU A 3 -3.79 -10.97 8.04
CA GLU A 3 -3.45 -9.56 7.89
C GLU A 3 -3.36 -9.20 6.41
N PHE A 4 -3.82 -8.00 6.07
CA PHE A 4 -3.75 -7.43 4.74
C PHE A 4 -3.04 -6.08 4.80
N LYS A 5 -2.26 -5.78 3.78
CA LYS A 5 -1.67 -4.46 3.56
C LYS A 5 -2.20 -3.87 2.26
N SER A 6 -2.75 -2.66 2.35
CA SER A 6 -3.15 -1.87 1.19
C SER A 6 -1.99 -1.02 0.70
N GLN A 7 -1.97 -0.73 -0.60
CA GLN A 7 -1.10 0.31 -1.15
C GLN A 7 -1.45 1.72 -0.63
N TYR A 8 -2.71 1.92 -0.24
CA TYR A 8 -3.20 3.20 0.28
C TYR A 8 -3.22 3.21 1.81
N LYS A 9 -2.90 4.37 2.40
CA LYS A 9 -2.90 4.54 3.88
C LYS A 9 -4.30 4.42 4.49
N GLU A 10 -5.32 4.85 3.76
CA GLU A 10 -6.71 4.88 4.21
C GLU A 10 -7.62 4.41 3.07
N LEU A 11 -7.65 3.09 2.84
CA LEU A 11 -8.59 2.46 1.92
C LEU A 11 -9.85 2.03 2.69
N GLY A 12 -11.02 2.49 2.26
CA GLY A 12 -12.32 2.04 2.78
C GLY A 12 -12.98 1.04 1.84
N PHE A 13 -13.63 0.02 2.39
CA PHE A 13 -14.35 -1.01 1.66
C PHE A 13 -15.57 -1.47 2.46
N TYR A 14 -16.51 -2.11 1.78
CA TYR A 14 -17.71 -2.65 2.42
C TYR A 14 -17.65 -4.18 2.43
N VAL A 15 -17.98 -4.78 3.57
CA VAL A 15 -18.17 -6.23 3.70
C VAL A 15 -19.53 -6.44 4.31
N ASP A 16 -20.40 -7.16 3.61
CA ASP A 16 -21.77 -7.45 4.09
C ASP A 16 -22.57 -6.20 4.50
N GLY A 17 -22.34 -5.07 3.82
CA GLY A 17 -22.97 -3.79 4.14
C GLY A 17 -22.31 -3.01 5.29
N GLU A 18 -21.29 -3.57 5.94
CA GLU A 18 -20.52 -2.90 6.99
C GLU A 18 -19.29 -2.19 6.40
N PHE A 19 -19.15 -0.89 6.69
CA PHE A 19 -17.99 -0.11 6.26
C PHE A 19 -16.77 -0.45 7.10
N LYS A 20 -15.74 -0.99 6.45
CA LYS A 20 -14.45 -1.30 7.02
C LYS A 20 -13.39 -0.46 6.34
N LYS A 21 -12.32 -0.14 7.06
CA LYS A 21 -11.20 0.62 6.49
C LYS A 21 -9.87 0.12 6.97
N PHE A 22 -8.88 0.20 6.10
CA PHE A 22 -7.48 0.06 6.45
C PHE A 22 -7.06 1.21 7.37
N ASN A 23 -6.21 0.89 8.33
CA ASN A 23 -5.64 1.84 9.27
C ASN A 23 -4.12 1.80 9.09
N ASP A 24 -3.52 2.93 8.68
CA ASP A 24 -2.12 3.02 8.26
C ASP A 24 -1.73 1.98 7.16
N GLY A 25 -2.68 1.72 6.26
CA GLY A 25 -2.52 0.72 5.19
C GLY A 25 -2.48 -0.73 5.68
N ARG A 26 -2.87 -1.02 6.92
CA ARG A 26 -3.01 -2.41 7.42
C ARG A 26 -4.43 -2.70 7.87
N TYR A 27 -4.84 -3.96 7.70
CA TYR A 27 -6.13 -4.45 8.15
C TYR A 27 -6.01 -5.91 8.57
N ALA A 28 -6.37 -6.22 9.81
CA ALA A 28 -6.36 -7.57 10.34
C ALA A 28 -7.79 -8.07 10.50
N THR A 29 -8.07 -9.27 10.03
CA THR A 29 -9.40 -9.87 10.11
C THR A 29 -9.32 -11.39 10.20
N GLU A 30 -10.33 -11.99 10.81
CA GLU A 30 -10.49 -13.45 10.88
C GLU A 30 -11.72 -13.93 10.10
N ASP A 31 -12.49 -12.97 9.57
CA ASP A 31 -13.74 -13.18 8.90
C ASP A 31 -13.51 -13.56 7.43
N GLU A 32 -14.06 -14.71 7.02
CA GLU A 32 -13.86 -15.28 5.69
C GLU A 32 -14.47 -14.39 4.59
N ALA A 33 -15.65 -13.80 4.83
CA ALA A 33 -16.28 -12.87 3.89
C ALA A 33 -15.40 -11.64 3.66
N THR A 34 -14.78 -11.13 4.72
CA THR A 34 -13.82 -10.02 4.63
C THR A 34 -12.57 -10.43 3.84
N ILE A 35 -12.06 -11.65 4.02
CA ILE A 35 -10.91 -12.19 3.29
C ILE A 35 -11.21 -12.30 1.79
N GLU A 36 -12.40 -12.77 1.40
CA GLU A 36 -12.80 -12.87 -0.01
C GLU A 36 -12.90 -11.51 -0.69
N VAL A 37 -13.50 -10.52 -0.02
CA VAL A 37 -13.59 -9.15 -0.54
C VAL A 37 -12.18 -8.56 -0.70
N LEU A 38 -11.33 -8.70 0.31
CA LEU A 38 -9.95 -8.21 0.27
C LEU A 38 -9.11 -8.93 -0.79
N SER A 39 -9.37 -10.22 -1.04
CA SER A 39 -8.70 -10.98 -2.10
C SER A 39 -9.15 -10.57 -3.51
N ASN A 40 -10.32 -9.95 -3.65
CA ASN A 40 -10.78 -9.38 -4.93
C ASN A 40 -10.23 -7.96 -5.16
N ILE A 41 -9.76 -7.28 -4.13
CA ILE A 41 -9.18 -5.93 -4.24
C ILE A 41 -7.72 -6.07 -4.69
N SER A 42 -7.42 -5.66 -5.91
CA SER A 42 -6.06 -5.72 -6.47
C SER A 42 -5.05 -4.87 -5.67
N ASP A 43 -5.52 -3.84 -4.98
CA ASP A 43 -4.72 -2.93 -4.16
C ASP A 43 -4.47 -3.43 -2.72
N ALA A 44 -4.98 -4.62 -2.36
CA ALA A 44 -4.80 -5.24 -1.05
C ALA A 44 -3.99 -6.55 -1.18
N GLN A 45 -2.89 -6.66 -0.43
CA GLN A 45 -2.05 -7.85 -0.38
C GLN A 45 -2.20 -8.56 0.96
N ARG A 46 -2.45 -9.87 0.93
CA ARG A 46 -2.49 -10.72 2.14
C ARG A 46 -1.08 -10.98 2.65
N VAL A 47 -0.83 -10.69 3.93
CA VAL A 47 0.48 -10.74 4.60
C VAL A 47 0.55 -11.92 5.58
N ALA A 48 -0.17 -13.02 5.31
CA ALA A 48 -0.16 -14.19 6.19
C ALA A 48 1.22 -14.91 6.12
N GLU A 49 2.08 -14.57 7.09
CA GLU A 49 3.30 -15.27 7.55
C GLU A 49 4.44 -15.63 6.59
N ALA A 50 4.41 -15.27 5.31
CA ALA A 50 5.59 -15.36 4.46
C ALA A 50 6.20 -13.97 4.20
N LYS A 51 7.41 -13.75 4.73
CA LYS A 51 8.40 -12.76 4.28
C LYS A 51 8.11 -12.21 2.87
N ALA A 52 7.59 -10.99 2.76
CA ALA A 52 7.84 -10.15 1.60
C ALA A 52 7.39 -8.73 1.92
N GLU A 53 8.38 -7.85 1.99
CA GLU A 53 8.21 -6.41 1.98
C GLU A 53 7.24 -6.01 0.86
N PRO A 54 6.12 -5.34 1.17
CA PRO A 54 5.31 -4.75 0.13
C PRO A 54 6.07 -3.53 -0.40
N LYS A 55 6.78 -3.79 -1.49
CA LYS A 55 7.24 -2.85 -2.50
C LYS A 55 6.01 -2.15 -3.09
N ALA A 56 5.45 -1.22 -2.33
CA ALA A 56 4.64 -0.12 -2.85
C ALA A 56 5.51 1.14 -2.81
N GLU A 57 6.65 1.06 -3.49
CA GLU A 57 7.40 2.23 -3.91
C GLU A 57 6.77 2.65 -5.24
N GLU A 58 5.54 3.17 -5.21
CA GLU A 58 5.08 4.05 -6.28
C GLU A 58 5.67 5.44 -6.02
N THR A 59 6.99 5.52 -6.20
CA THR A 59 7.61 6.76 -6.64
C THR A 59 8.09 6.52 -8.05
N PRO A 60 7.53 7.25 -9.01
CA PRO A 60 8.37 8.04 -9.87
C PRO A 60 8.31 9.47 -9.36
N LYS A 61 9.05 9.74 -8.28
CA LYS A 61 9.70 11.05 -8.15
C LYS A 61 11.00 10.95 -8.94
N PRO A 62 11.09 11.38 -10.21
CA PRO A 62 12.37 11.85 -10.70
C PRO A 62 12.63 13.20 -10.02
N LYS A 63 13.22 13.19 -8.83
CA LYS A 63 13.96 14.35 -8.33
C LYS A 63 15.42 14.26 -8.83
N PRO A 64 16.11 15.40 -8.94
CA PRO A 64 16.70 15.95 -10.17
C PRO A 64 18.11 15.42 -10.48
N LYS A 65 18.48 15.29 -11.76
CA LYS A 65 19.89 15.15 -12.14
C LYS A 65 20.58 16.50 -12.04
N ALA A 66 21.58 16.54 -11.17
CA ALA A 66 22.39 17.70 -10.78
C ALA A 66 23.48 18.08 -11.83
N PRO A 67 24.51 18.88 -11.46
CA PRO A 67 24.72 20.27 -11.81
C PRO A 67 25.71 20.47 -12.97
N ALA A 68 25.45 21.42 -13.87
CA ALA A 68 26.39 21.75 -14.95
C ALA A 68 27.01 23.16 -14.78
N LYS A 69 28.28 23.12 -14.37
CA LYS A 69 29.38 24.04 -14.67
C LYS A 69 29.51 25.37 -13.91
N LYS A 70 30.57 25.37 -13.10
CA LYS A 70 31.43 26.51 -12.74
C LYS A 70 31.75 27.39 -13.98
N THR A 71 31.71 28.71 -13.85
CA THR A 71 32.94 29.52 -13.82
C THR A 71 32.64 30.97 -13.44
N SER A 72 33.40 31.45 -12.46
CA SER A 72 33.69 32.86 -12.22
C SER A 72 34.52 33.42 -13.40
N GLY A 73 34.34 34.71 -13.70
CA GLY A 73 35.37 35.59 -14.26
C GLY A 73 35.61 35.54 -15.78
N LYS A 74 35.18 36.59 -16.48
CA LYS A 74 36.09 37.57 -17.10
C LYS A 74 35.36 38.88 -17.36
#